data_AF-A0A829YMD8-F1
#
_entry.id   AF-A0A829YMD8-F1
#
_cell.length_a   1.000
_cell.length_b   1.000
_cell.length_c   1.000
_cell.angle_alpha   90.00
_cell.angle_beta   90.00
_cell.angle_gamma   90.00
#
_symmetry.space_group_name_H-M   'P 1'
#
loop_
_entity.id
_entity.type
_entity.pdbx_description
1 polymer ?
#
loop_
_entity_poly.entity_id
_entity_poly.type
_entity_poly.pdbx_seq_one_letter_code
_entity_poly.pdbx_strand_id
1 'polypeptide(L)'
;MWGDLGTFQNKLQRLSDEGMIASKQRHLIAAAIEIGNATTHRGHMPTRRDAEAVHDIVEGLMKQHYSLSARASKAARRIPARVKAKKVAP
;
A
#
# COMPACT_ATOMS: atom_id res chain seq x y z
N MET A 1 2.77 -20.05 11.47
CA MET A 1 1.34 -20.18 11.76
C MET A 1 0.81 -18.78 12.09
N TRP A 2 -0.08 -18.21 11.28
CA TRP A 2 -0.52 -16.82 11.44
C TRP A 2 -1.49 -16.63 12.63
N GLY A 3 -2.11 -17.72 13.10
CA GLY A 3 -3.04 -17.73 14.23
C GLY A 3 -2.39 -17.38 15.57
N ASP A 4 -1.14 -17.79 15.79
CA ASP A 4 -0.47 -17.71 17.10
C ASP A 4 0.26 -16.39 17.36
N LEU A 5 0.29 -15.50 16.37
CA LEU A 5 1.01 -14.22 16.47
C LEU A 5 0.30 -13.21 17.39
N GLY A 6 -0.87 -13.54 17.93
CA GLY A 6 -1.65 -12.68 18.81
C GLY A 6 -2.40 -11.59 18.03
N THR A 7 -2.12 -10.33 18.35
CA THR A 7 -2.90 -9.17 17.87
C THR A 7 -2.71 -8.91 16.36
N PHE A 8 -3.62 -8.13 15.76
CA PHE A 8 -3.44 -7.64 14.38
C PHE A 8 -2.16 -6.82 14.21
N GLN A 9 -1.76 -6.05 15.24
CA GLN A 9 -0.51 -5.28 15.20
C GLN A 9 0.71 -6.18 15.05
N ASN A 10 0.76 -7.30 15.78
CA ASN A 10 1.85 -8.27 15.68
C ASN A 10 1.91 -8.92 14.30
N LYS A 11 0.74 -9.26 13.73
CA LYS A 11 0.64 -9.81 12.37
C LYS A 11 1.12 -8.82 11.32
N LEU A 12 0.76 -7.54 11.47
CA LEU A 12 1.22 -6.46 10.60
C LEU A 12 2.73 -6.20 10.73
N GLN A 13 3.28 -6.28 11.95
CA GLN A 13 4.73 -6.21 12.16
C GLN A 13 5.41 -7.35 11.42
N ARG A 14 4.92 -8.58 11.56
CA ARG A 14 5.49 -9.75 10.88
C ARG A 14 5.45 -9.61 9.36
N LEU A 15 4.35 -9.14 8.79
CA LEU A 15 4.25 -8.86 7.35
C LEU A 15 5.29 -7.82 6.89
N SER A 16 5.57 -6.81 7.72
CA SER A 16 6.60 -5.82 7.43
C SER A 16 8.00 -6.42 7.53
N ASP A 17 8.27 -7.25 8.54
CA ASP A 17 9.57 -7.89 8.77
C ASP A 17 9.91 -8.88 7.65
N GLU A 18 8.90 -9.56 7.11
CA GLU A 18 9.02 -10.46 5.96
C GLU A 18 9.07 -9.71 4.62
N GLY A 19 9.02 -8.38 4.63
CA GLY A 19 9.07 -7.54 3.42
C GLY A 19 7.83 -7.63 2.54
N MET A 20 6.75 -8.26 3.03
CA MET A 20 5.48 -8.35 2.30
C MET A 20 4.76 -7.01 2.26
N ILE A 21 4.96 -6.15 3.25
CA ILE A 21 4.51 -4.76 3.23
C ILE A 21 5.66 -3.83 3.63
N ALA A 22 5.66 -2.61 3.11
CA ALA A 22 6.54 -1.55 3.56
C ALA A 22 6.11 -1.07 4.96
N SER A 23 7.10 -0.66 5.76
CA SER A 23 6.87 -0.12 7.12
C SER A 23 5.83 1.01 7.14
N LYS A 24 5.83 1.90 6.13
CA LYS A 24 4.84 2.99 6.00
C LYS A 24 3.42 2.50 5.73
N GLN A 25 3.25 1.38 5.02
CA GLN A 25 1.93 0.79 4.76
C GLN A 25 1.32 0.19 6.02
N ARG A 26 2.15 -0.27 6.96
CA ARG A 26 1.70 -0.89 8.22
C ARG A 26 0.70 -0.01 8.97
N HIS A 27 1.01 1.27 9.13
CA HIS A 27 0.15 2.23 9.84
C HIS A 27 -1.18 2.46 9.13
N LEU A 28 -1.17 2.49 7.80
CA LEU A 28 -2.38 2.66 6.99
C LEU A 28 -3.29 1.43 7.14
N ILE A 29 -2.74 0.23 7.00
CA ILE A 29 -3.49 -1.03 7.14
C ILE A 29 -4.05 -1.16 8.56
N ALA A 30 -3.26 -0.79 9.59
CA ALA A 30 -3.72 -0.79 10.97
C ALA A 30 -4.96 0.09 11.18
N ALA A 31 -4.99 1.30 10.59
CA ALA A 31 -6.14 2.18 10.68
C ALA A 31 -7.39 1.57 10.01
N ALA A 32 -7.23 0.98 8.82
CA ALA A 32 -8.34 0.32 8.12
C ALA A 32 -8.91 -0.86 8.92
N ILE A 33 -8.05 -1.69 9.52
CA ILE A 33 -8.47 -2.80 10.40
C ILE A 33 -9.21 -2.27 11.63
N GLU A 34 -8.72 -1.18 12.23
CA GLU A 34 -9.33 -0.64 13.44
C GLU A 34 -10.73 -0.06 13.17
N ILE A 35 -10.94 0.59 12.03
CA ILE A 35 -12.28 1.04 11.59
C ILE A 35 -13.23 -0.16 11.47
N GLY A 36 -12.76 -1.25 10.84
CA GLY A 36 -13.55 -2.49 10.72
C GLY A 36 -13.86 -3.12 12.09
N ASN A 37 -12.87 -3.23 12.97
CA ASN A 37 -13.06 -3.75 14.33
C ASN A 37 -14.03 -2.90 15.14
N ALA A 38 -13.92 -1.56 15.06
CA ALA A 38 -14.82 -0.63 15.73
C ALA A 38 -16.27 -0.81 15.24
N THR A 39 -16.44 -0.99 13.93
CA THR A 39 -17.74 -1.17 13.30
C THR A 39 -18.38 -2.48 13.76
N THR A 40 -17.65 -3.59 13.66
CA THR A 40 -18.14 -4.94 13.98
C THR A 40 -18.40 -5.15 15.47
N HIS A 41 -17.48 -4.70 16.33
CA HIS A 41 -17.51 -5.06 17.75
C HIS A 41 -17.99 -3.96 18.68
N ARG A 42 -17.91 -2.69 18.25
CA ARG A 42 -18.21 -1.53 19.11
C ARG A 42 -19.37 -0.68 18.58
N GLY A 43 -20.04 -1.11 17.50
CA GLY A 43 -21.17 -0.40 16.92
C GLY A 43 -20.81 0.98 16.34
N HIS A 44 -19.53 1.22 16.04
CA HIS A 44 -19.11 2.45 15.38
C HIS A 44 -19.75 2.52 13.99
N MET A 45 -20.36 3.67 13.66
CA MET A 45 -20.86 3.93 12.31
C MET A 45 -19.85 4.79 11.56
N PRO A 46 -19.01 4.20 10.68
CA PRO A 46 -18.04 4.95 9.90
C PRO A 46 -18.74 5.91 8.94
N THR A 47 -18.15 7.08 8.74
CA THR A 47 -18.62 8.03 7.74
C THR A 47 -18.29 7.52 6.34
N ARG A 48 -18.91 8.13 5.31
CA ARG A 48 -18.56 7.84 3.92
C ARG A 48 -17.06 8.05 3.64
N ARG A 49 -16.45 9.08 4.25
CA ARG A 49 -15.02 9.37 4.10
C ARG A 49 -14.14 8.30 4.73
N ASP A 50 -14.57 7.73 5.86
CA ASP A 50 -13.85 6.63 6.50
C ASP A 50 -13.87 5.38 5.61
N ALA A 51 -15.03 5.07 5.01
CA ALA A 51 -15.15 3.98 4.04
C ALA A 51 -14.33 4.20 2.77
N GLU A 52 -14.33 5.42 2.22
CA GLU A 52 -13.47 5.82 1.09
C GLU A 52 -11.99 5.63 1.44
N ALA A 53 -11.55 6.05 2.64
CA ALA A 53 -10.17 5.86 3.08
C ALA A 53 -9.77 4.38 3.20
N VAL A 54 -10.65 3.54 3.74
CA VAL A 54 -10.43 2.07 3.79
C VAL A 54 -10.28 1.51 2.38
N HIS A 55 -11.14 1.92 1.45
CA HIS A 55 -11.07 1.50 0.05
C HIS A 55 -9.75 1.89 -0.61
N ASP A 56 -9.32 3.14 -0.45
CA ASP A 56 -8.06 3.65 -1.01
C ASP A 56 -6.85 2.89 -0.48
N ILE A 57 -6.85 2.53 0.81
CA ILE A 57 -5.79 1.74 1.43
C ILE A 57 -5.71 0.35 0.78
N VAL A 58 -6.85 -0.35 0.66
CA VAL A 58 -6.88 -1.69 0.04
C VAL A 58 -6.50 -1.63 -1.45
N GLU A 59 -7.03 -0.65 -2.18
CA GLU A 59 -6.72 -0.46 -3.60
C GLU A 59 -5.23 -0.15 -3.80
N GLY A 60 -4.63 0.68 -2.94
CA GLY A 60 -3.21 0.98 -2.92
C GLY A 60 -2.34 -0.27 -2.78
N LEU A 61 -2.67 -1.16 -1.83
CA LEU A 61 -1.96 -2.42 -1.63
C LEU A 61 -2.06 -3.31 -2.87
N MET A 62 -3.27 -3.51 -3.40
CA MET A 62 -3.49 -4.33 -4.59
C MET A 62 -2.72 -3.79 -5.80
N LYS A 63 -2.74 -2.47 -6.00
CA LYS A 63 -1.98 -1.81 -7.05
C LYS A 63 -0.48 -2.05 -6.88
N GLN A 64 0.07 -1.91 -5.68
CA GLN A 64 1.50 -2.08 -5.42
C GLN A 64 1.97 -3.51 -5.66
N HIS A 65 1.19 -4.52 -5.25
CA HIS A 65 1.59 -5.92 -5.39
C HIS A 65 1.36 -6.51 -6.78
N TYR A 66 0.29 -6.09 -7.46
CA TYR A 66 -0.16 -6.80 -8.67
C TYR A 66 -0.16 -5.96 -9.95
N SER A 67 -0.29 -4.63 -9.85
CA SER A 67 -0.61 -3.79 -11.04
C SER A 67 0.54 -2.86 -11.45
N LEU A 68 1.19 -2.20 -10.49
CA LEU A 68 2.08 -1.07 -10.77
C LEU A 68 3.35 -1.48 -11.52
N SER A 69 3.93 -2.64 -11.22
CA SER A 69 5.17 -3.09 -11.90
C SER A 69 4.97 -3.25 -13.41
N ALA A 70 3.90 -3.92 -13.83
CA ALA A 70 3.58 -4.10 -15.25
C ALA A 70 3.23 -2.77 -15.93
N ARG A 71 2.46 -1.92 -15.25
CA ARG A 71 2.07 -0.59 -15.76
C ARG A 71 3.28 0.33 -15.91
N ALA A 72 4.16 0.37 -14.91
CA ALA A 72 5.39 1.15 -14.93
C ALA A 72 6.32 0.69 -16.06
N SER A 73 6.48 -0.62 -16.24
CA SER A 73 7.28 -1.19 -17.33
C SER A 73 6.75 -0.81 -18.71
N LYS A 74 5.42 -0.87 -18.91
CA LYS A 74 4.78 -0.42 -20.16
C LYS A 74 4.94 1.08 -20.38
N ALA A 75 4.82 1.88 -19.32
CA ALA A 75 4.99 3.33 -19.40
C ALA A 75 6.43 3.71 -19.74
N ALA A 76 7.41 3.08 -19.10
CA ALA A 76 8.84 3.32 -19.34
C ALA A 76 9.24 3.11 -20.80
N ARG A 77 8.67 2.10 -21.48
CA ARG A 77 8.90 1.84 -22.91
C ARG A 77 8.40 2.94 -23.84
N ARG A 78 7.51 3.82 -23.37
CA ARG A 78 6.98 4.96 -24.15
C ARG A 78 7.77 6.24 -23.91
N ILE A 79 8.72 6.25 -22.96
CA ILE A 79 9.54 7.42 -22.67
C ILE A 79 10.57 7.59 -23.80
N PRO A 80 10.61 8.74 -24.50
CA PRO A 80 11.63 9.00 -25.51
C PRO A 80 13.05 8.94 -24.92
N ALA A 81 14.01 8.49 -25.73
CA ALA A 81 15.41 8.46 -25.30
C ALA A 81 15.90 9.87 -24.94
N ARG A 82 16.63 10.00 -23.83
CA ARG A 82 17.21 11.27 -23.40
C ARG A 82 18.27 11.71 -24.41
N VAL A 83 18.02 12.82 -25.11
CA VAL A 83 19.02 13.43 -25.99
C VAL A 83 20.17 13.94 -25.11
N LYS A 84 21.36 13.39 -25.27
CA LYS A 84 22.57 13.95 -24.63
C LYS A 84 22.90 15.24 -25.37
N ALA A 85 22.88 16.37 -24.68
CA ALA A 85 23.35 17.63 -25.23
C ALA A 85 24.78 17.45 -25.75
N LYS A 86 25.00 17.80 -27.02
CA LYS A 86 26.34 17.79 -27.63
C LYS A 86 27.19 18.75 -26.80
N LYS A 87 28.27 18.27 -26.18
CA LYS A 87 29.27 19.17 -25.60
C LYS A 87 29.80 20.01 -26.76
N VAL A 88 29.48 21.29 -26.77
CA VAL A 88 30.14 22.26 -27.65
C VAL A 88 31.59 22.31 -27.16
N ALA A 89 32.51 21.78 -27.96
CA ALA A 89 33.94 21.92 -27.68
C ALA A 89 34.34 23.40 -27.80
N PRO A 90 35.25 23.90 -26.95
CA PRO A 90 35.73 25.27 -27.00
C PRO A 90 36.45 25.60 -28.31
#